data_AF-A0A2E8X4I5-F1
#
_entry.id   AF-A0A2E8X4I5-F1
#
_cell.length_a   1.000
_cell.length_b   1.000
_cell.length_c   1.000
_cell.angle_alpha   90.00
_cell.angle_beta   90.00
_cell.angle_gamma   90.00
#
_symmetry.space_group_name_H-M   'P 1'
#
loop_
_entity.id
_entity.type
_entity.pdbx_description
1 polymer ?
#
loop_
_entity_poly.entity_id
_entity_poly.type
_entity_poly.pdbx_seq_one_letter_code
_entity_poly.pdbx_strand_id
1 'polypeptide(L)' 'ESGYTILETPDHKQLMHIGHPEYNKGRLALEAIRDQSNPNVPDIENFDFDKPLNKWRMHRNTFFQRWINFVTSQSRDSK' A
#
# COMPACT_ATOMS: atom_id res chain seq x y z
N GLU A 1 -15.26 11.63 -3.89
CA GLU A 1 -15.29 10.43 -3.03
C GLU A 1 -13.97 9.69 -3.17
N SER A 2 -13.40 9.19 -2.07
CA SER A 2 -12.21 8.31 -2.13
C SER A 2 -12.71 6.88 -2.34
N GLY A 3 -12.39 6.28 -3.48
CA GLY A 3 -12.83 4.92 -3.83
C GLY A 3 -12.26 3.84 -2.91
N TYR A 4 -12.58 2.57 -3.18
CA TYR A 4 -12.07 1.45 -2.40
C TYR A 4 -10.56 1.26 -2.62
N THR A 5 -9.80 1.07 -1.53
CA THR A 5 -8.35 0.76 -1.59
C THR A 5 -8.06 -0.74 -1.47
N ILE A 6 -8.95 -1.49 -0.80
CA ILE A 6 -8.87 -2.94 -0.64
C ILE A 6 -10.19 -3.53 -1.16
N LEU A 7 -10.09 -4.56 -1.99
CA LEU A 7 -11.20 -5.31 -2.56
C LEU A 7 -10.93 -6.80 -2.35
N GLU A 8 -11.98 -7.58 -2.15
CA GLU A 8 -11.87 -9.02 -1.94
C GLU A 8 -13.04 -9.74 -2.63
N THR A 9 -12.78 -10.95 -3.14
CA THR A 9 -13.86 -11.82 -3.61
C THR A 9 -14.66 -12.38 -2.44
N PRO A 10 -15.98 -12.64 -2.58
CA PRO A 10 -16.80 -13.18 -1.49
C PRO A 10 -16.32 -14.54 -0.94
N ASP A 11 -15.53 -15.29 -1.71
CA ASP A 11 -14.94 -16.56 -1.30
C ASP A 11 -13.55 -16.42 -0.65
N HIS A 12 -13.08 -15.18 -0.44
CA HIS A 12 -11.80 -14.83 0.20
C HIS A 12 -10.55 -15.41 -0.48
N LYS A 13 -10.66 -15.82 -1.75
CA LYS A 13 -9.53 -16.40 -2.50
C LYS A 13 -8.68 -15.36 -3.21
N GLN A 14 -9.26 -14.22 -3.55
CA GLN A 14 -8.55 -13.13 -4.21
C GLN A 14 -8.75 -11.85 -3.43
N LEU A 15 -7.63 -11.17 -3.18
CA LEU A 15 -7.61 -9.87 -2.54
C LEU A 15 -6.78 -8.93 -3.41
N MET A 16 -7.33 -7.75 -3.68
CA MET A 16 -6.68 -6.70 -4.46
C MET A 16 -6.45 -5.48 -3.57
N HIS A 17 -5.24 -4.96 -3.62
CA HIS A 17 -4.87 -3.71 -2.98
C HIS A 17 -4.46 -2.71 -4.07
N ILE A 18 -5.17 -1.59 -4.20
CA ILE A 18 -5.02 -0.65 -5.33
C ILE A 18 -3.86 0.35 -5.10
N GLY A 19 -3.37 0.48 -3.87
CA GLY A 19 -2.15 1.25 -3.56
C GLY A 19 -0.91 0.40 -3.32
N HIS A 20 0.17 1.06 -2.89
CA HIS A 20 1.46 0.44 -2.51
C HIS A 20 1.70 0.47 -0.98
N PRO A 21 0.98 -0.34 -0.19
CA PRO A 21 1.13 -0.34 1.27
C PRO A 21 2.52 -0.80 1.67
N GLU A 22 3.19 -1.61 0.84
CA GLU A 22 4.54 -2.13 1.04
C GLU A 22 5.63 -1.04 0.95
N TYR A 23 5.36 0.04 0.20
CA TYR A 23 6.36 1.08 -0.04
C TYR A 23 6.90 1.64 1.26
N ASN A 24 8.21 1.85 1.28
CA ASN A 24 8.82 2.71 2.27
C ASN A 24 8.72 4.17 1.81
N LYS A 25 8.84 5.09 2.77
CA LYS A 25 8.82 6.53 2.49
C LYS A 25 9.91 7.02 1.53
N GLY A 26 11.06 6.33 1.49
CA GLY A 26 12.16 6.68 0.61
C GLY A 26 11.85 6.38 -0.86
N ARG A 27 11.06 5.33 -1.12
CA ARG A 27 10.67 4.96 -2.48
C ARG A 27 9.87 6.07 -3.16
N LEU A 28 8.85 6.61 -2.48
CA LEU A 28 8.07 7.74 -3.00
C LEU A 28 8.92 9.01 -3.14
N ALA A 29 9.84 9.28 -2.20
CA ALA A 29 10.73 10.43 -2.30
C ALA A 29 11.69 10.33 -3.50
N LEU A 30 12.22 9.14 -3.79
CA LEU A 30 13.07 8.91 -4.96
C LEU A 30 12.30 9.10 -6.27
N GLU A 31 11.05 8.65 -6.35
CA GLU A 31 10.19 8.85 -7.51
C GLU A 31 9.88 10.34 -7.72
N ALA A 32 9.53 11.05 -6.64
CA ALA A 32 9.29 12.49 -6.64
C ALA A 32 10.48 13.29 -7.17
N ILE A 33 11.67 13.05 -6.63
CA ILE A 33 12.90 13.76 -7.03
C ILE A 33 13.25 13.45 -8.49
N ARG A 34 13.10 12.18 -8.92
CA ARG A 34 13.38 11.77 -10.30
C ARG A 34 12.45 12.46 -11.29
N ASP A 35 11.18 12.64 -10.95
CA ASP A 35 10.15 13.17 -11.84
C ASP A 35 9.93 14.68 -11.73
N GLN A 36 10.59 15.36 -10.78
CA GLN A 36 10.37 16.78 -10.47
C GLN A 36 10.50 17.72 -11.68
N SER A 37 11.37 17.40 -12.65
CA SER A 37 11.56 18.23 -13.85
C SER A 37 10.63 17.86 -15.01
N ASN A 38 9.74 16.88 -14.84
CA ASN A 38 8.85 16.42 -15.91
C ASN A 38 7.54 17.22 -15.90
N PRO A 39 7.27 18.07 -16.90
CA PRO A 39 6.07 18.91 -16.93
C PRO A 39 4.76 18.12 -17.09
N ASN A 40 4.82 16.83 -17.43
CA ASN A 40 3.64 15.96 -17.54
C ASN A 40 3.28 15.27 -16.23
N VAL A 41 4.12 15.39 -15.19
CA VAL A 41 3.86 14.80 -13.89
C VAL A 41 3.16 15.86 -13.03
N PRO A 42 1.98 15.55 -12.46
CA PRO A 42 1.28 16.49 -11.61
C PRO A 42 2.04 16.73 -10.31
N ASP A 43 1.75 17.86 -9.66
CA ASP A 43 2.31 18.19 -8.36
C ASP A 43 1.96 17.12 -7.32
N ILE A 44 2.90 16.86 -6.42
CA ILE A 44 2.72 15.86 -5.36
C ILE A 44 1.89 16.46 -4.23
N GLU A 45 0.81 15.77 -3.88
CA GLU A 45 -0.04 16.13 -2.76
C GLU A 45 0.24 15.28 -1.52
N ASN A 46 0.07 15.87 -0.32
CA ASN A 46 0.09 15.17 0.97
C ASN A 46 1.41 14.45 1.35
N PHE A 47 2.50 14.70 0.62
CA PHE A 47 3.79 14.08 0.83
C PHE A 47 4.93 15.09 0.66
N ASP A 48 5.69 15.30 1.74
CA ASP A 48 6.92 16.10 1.72
C ASP A 48 8.10 15.15 1.44
N PHE A 49 8.65 15.21 0.23
CA PHE A 49 9.75 14.35 -0.17
C PHE A 49 11.13 14.83 0.31
N ASP A 50 11.25 16.08 0.79
CA ASP A 50 12.47 16.59 1.44
C ASP A 50 12.57 16.09 2.89
N LYS A 51 11.42 15.92 3.57
CA LYS A 51 11.32 15.34 4.92
C LYS A 51 10.32 14.19 4.95
N PRO A 52 10.61 13.06 4.28
CA PRO A 52 9.64 12.01 4.11
C PRO A 52 9.26 11.38 5.46
N LEU A 53 7.95 11.24 5.67
CA LEU A 53 7.35 10.55 6.82
C LEU A 53 6.56 9.34 6.33
N ASN A 54 6.77 8.18 6.96
CA ASN A 54 6.02 6.97 6.63
C ASN A 54 4.74 6.94 7.47
N LYS A 55 3.68 7.58 6.98
CA LYS A 55 2.37 7.67 7.67
C LYS A 55 1.54 6.38 7.57
N TRP A 56 1.91 5.44 6.68
CA TRP A 56 1.14 4.22 6.39
C TRP A 56 1.76 2.93 6.95
N ARG A 57 2.94 3.01 7.61
CA ARG A 57 3.66 1.85 8.15
C ARG A 57 2.78 0.95 9.04
N MET A 58 1.96 1.55 9.90
CA MET A 58 1.09 0.82 10.82
C MET A 58 -0.01 0.06 10.08
N HIS A 59 -0.61 0.68 9.06
CA HIS A 59 -1.59 0.03 8.19
C HIS A 59 -0.96 -1.14 7.43
N ARG A 60 0.20 -0.91 6.78
CA ARG A 60 0.98 -1.97 6.09
C ARG A 60 1.20 -3.18 6.99
N ASN A 61 1.78 -2.96 8.16
CA ASN A 61 2.12 -4.04 9.07
C ASN A 61 0.87 -4.83 9.51
N THR A 62 -0.21 -4.11 9.84
CA THR A 62 -1.48 -4.73 10.23
C THR A 62 -2.06 -5.56 9.08
N PHE A 63 -2.10 -5.00 7.88
CA PHE A 63 -2.66 -5.64 6.70
C PHE A 63 -1.95 -6.97 6.38
N PHE A 64 -0.62 -6.95 6.19
CA PHE A 64 0.11 -8.17 5.84
C PHE A 64 0.09 -9.20 6.98
N GLN A 65 0.16 -8.77 8.24
CA GLN A 65 0.08 -9.70 9.37
C GLN A 65 -1.28 -10.39 9.43
N ARG A 66 -2.38 -9.64 9.26
CA ARG A 66 -3.74 -10.19 9.29
C ARG A 66 -3.98 -11.13 8.11
N TRP A 67 -3.56 -10.73 6.92
CA TRP A 67 -3.70 -11.53 5.71
C TRP A 67 -2.95 -12.87 5.81
N ILE A 68 -1.68 -12.86 6.23
CA ILE A 68 -0.89 -14.08 6.41
C ILE A 68 -1.54 -14.99 7.47
N ASN A 69 -1.98 -14.42 8.59
CA ASN A 69 -2.63 -15.20 9.64
C ASN A 69 -3.92 -15.87 9.14
N PHE A 70 -4.73 -15.15 8.36
CA PHE A 70 -5.97 -15.67 7.80
C PHE A 70 -5.72 -16.80 6.79
N VAL A 71 -4.81 -16.60 5.84
CA VAL A 71 -4.50 -17.62 4.83
C VAL A 71 -3.92 -18.88 5.48
N THR A 72 -3.06 -18.70 6.49
CA THR A 72 -2.45 -19.83 7.20
C THR A 72 -3.43 -20.55 8.13
N SER A 73 -4.38 -19.87 8.76
CA SER A 73 -5.44 -20.52 9.55
C SER A 73 -6.38 -21.32 8.65
N GLN A 74 -6.88 -20.72 7.56
CA GLN A 74 -7.75 -21.42 6.61
C GLN A 74 -7.10 -22.68 6.01
N SER A 75 -5.79 -22.62 5.75
CA SER A 75 -5.02 -23.77 5.25
C SER A 75 -4.89 -24.91 6.28
N ARG A 76 -4.95 -24.60 7.58
CA ARG A 76 -4.90 -25.59 8.66
C ARG A 76 -6.26 -26.25 8.87
N ASP A 77 -7.34 -25.49 8.77
CA ASP A 77 -8.71 -25.99 8.94
C ASP A 77 -9.18 -26.83 7.74
N SER A 78 -8.53 -26.69 6.59
CA SER A 78 -8.79 -27.48 5.37
C SER A 78 -8.04 -28.82 5.32
N LYS A 79 -7.25 -29.15 6.35
CA LYS A 79 -6.53 -30.43 6.48
C LYS A 79 -7.17 -31.31 7.52
#